data_AF-A0A7U9PY75-F1
#
_entry.id   AF-A0A7U9PY75-F1
#
_cell.length_a   1.000
_cell.length_b   1.000
_cell.length_c   1.000
_cell.angle_alpha   90.00
_cell.angle_beta   90.00
_cell.angle_gamma   90.00
#
_symmetry.space_group_name_H-M   'P 1'
#
loop_
_entity.id
_entity.type
_entity.pdbx_description
1 polymer ?
#
loop_
_entity_poly.entity_id
_entity_poly.type
_entity_poly.pdbx_seq_one_letter_code
_entity_poly.pdbx_strand_id
1 'polypeptide(L)'
;MPSVSDPGYRLVAAAVERGVKVTAVPGPSAVLTALAVSGLPVDRFCFEGFLPRKGGERRSRLREVADERRTLVYFEAPHRLDDTLAAMTEVFGADRRAAVCRELTKTYEEVRRGPLEELAAWAADGVRGEITIVVEGAPETGPQDLGPEELVRRVHVREEAGERRKEAIAAVAAETGLPKREVFDAVVAAKNAARTGPVEGK
;
A
#
# COMPACT_ATOMS: atom_id res chain seq x y z
N MET A 1 14.78 10.38 -14.22
CA MET A 1 14.14 9.93 -15.48
C MET A 1 13.11 10.97 -15.90
N PRO A 2 13.35 11.76 -16.97
CA PRO A 2 12.38 12.77 -17.42
C PRO A 2 11.00 12.17 -17.71
N SER A 3 9.95 12.97 -17.57
CA SER A 3 8.52 12.59 -17.72
C SER A 3 7.91 11.78 -16.58
N VAL A 4 8.70 11.20 -15.68
CA VAL A 4 8.20 10.48 -14.49
C VAL A 4 8.35 11.39 -13.28
N SER A 5 7.24 11.82 -12.68
CA SER A 5 7.21 12.86 -11.65
C SER A 5 7.86 14.19 -12.07
N ASP A 6 7.97 14.42 -13.39
CA ASP A 6 8.54 15.59 -14.04
C ASP A 6 7.63 16.05 -15.20
N PRO A 7 7.66 17.34 -15.58
CA PRO A 7 6.93 17.85 -16.73
C PRO A 7 7.53 17.32 -18.04
N GLY A 8 7.01 16.19 -18.54
CA GLY A 8 7.43 15.62 -19.82
C GLY A 8 6.37 14.75 -20.48
N TYR A 9 5.48 14.15 -19.68
CA TYR A 9 4.39 13.29 -20.16
C TYR A 9 3.58 13.90 -21.31
N ARG A 10 3.10 15.14 -21.16
CA ARG A 10 2.25 15.80 -22.18
C ARG A 10 2.97 15.95 -23.53
N LEU A 11 4.27 16.24 -23.50
CA LEU A 11 5.07 16.36 -24.72
C LEU A 11 5.27 15.00 -25.39
N VAL A 12 5.63 13.99 -24.61
CA VAL A 12 5.80 12.62 -25.11
C VAL A 12 4.49 12.08 -25.70
N ALA A 13 3.37 12.28 -25.01
CA ALA A 13 2.04 11.89 -25.48
C ALA A 13 1.70 12.55 -26.83
N ALA A 14 1.86 13.87 -26.94
CA ALA A 14 1.60 14.59 -28.18
C ALA A 14 2.52 14.17 -29.33
N ALA A 15 3.78 13.80 -29.05
CA ALA A 15 4.70 13.27 -30.05
C ALA A 15 4.24 11.90 -30.57
N VAL A 16 3.85 11.00 -29.66
CA VAL A 16 3.33 9.66 -29.99
C VAL A 16 2.05 9.76 -30.83
N GLU A 17 1.11 10.62 -30.47
CA GLU A 17 -0.14 10.86 -31.22
C GLU A 17 0.11 11.29 -32.67
N ARG A 18 1.23 11.96 -32.93
CA ARG A 18 1.62 12.46 -34.26
C ARG A 18 2.55 11.50 -35.02
N GLY A 19 2.78 10.30 -34.49
CA GLY A 19 3.70 9.33 -35.09
C GLY A 19 5.17 9.78 -35.06
N VAL A 20 5.52 10.75 -34.21
CA VAL A 20 6.91 11.18 -34.03
C VAL A 20 7.65 10.12 -33.23
N LYS A 21 8.81 9.68 -33.73
CA LYS A 21 9.67 8.72 -33.01
C LYS A 21 10.14 9.33 -31.68
N VAL A 22 9.77 8.68 -30.58
CA VAL A 22 10.27 8.98 -29.23
C VAL A 22 11.30 7.91 -28.83
N THR A 23 12.40 8.35 -28.22
CA THR A 23 13.45 7.46 -27.67
C THR A 23 13.90 7.97 -26.31
N ALA A 24 14.53 7.11 -25.51
CA ALA A 24 15.05 7.46 -24.20
C ALA A 24 16.50 6.98 -24.04
N VAL A 25 17.30 7.75 -23.30
CA VAL A 25 18.63 7.35 -22.85
C VAL A 25 18.48 6.77 -21.43
N PRO A 26 18.96 5.55 -21.16
CA PRO A 26 19.00 5.02 -19.80
C PRO A 26 19.78 5.95 -18.87
N GLY A 27 19.34 6.10 -17.62
CA GLY A 27 20.00 7.01 -16.69
C GLY A 27 19.53 6.86 -15.25
N PRO A 28 20.06 7.71 -14.35
CA PRO A 28 19.77 7.64 -12.93
C PRO A 28 18.27 7.75 -12.60
N SER A 29 17.84 6.96 -11.61
CA SER A 29 16.49 6.95 -11.08
C SER A 29 16.53 6.82 -9.57
N ALA A 30 16.12 7.86 -8.85
CA ALA A 30 16.04 7.82 -7.39
C ALA A 30 15.15 6.68 -6.88
N VAL A 31 14.07 6.35 -7.61
CA VAL A 31 13.17 5.24 -7.30
C VAL A 31 13.91 3.89 -7.30
N LEU A 32 14.62 3.60 -8.40
CA LEU A 32 15.30 2.31 -8.55
C LEU A 32 16.53 2.23 -7.64
N THR A 33 17.25 3.34 -7.47
CA THR A 33 18.38 3.41 -6.53
C THR A 33 17.90 3.17 -5.09
N ALA A 34 16.81 3.83 -4.67
CA ALA A 34 16.23 3.65 -3.34
C ALA A 34 15.77 2.21 -3.11
N LEU A 35 15.08 1.60 -4.07
CA LEU A 35 14.69 0.20 -4.00
C LEU A 35 15.90 -0.71 -3.82
N ALA A 36 16.94 -0.54 -4.64
CA ALA A 36 18.15 -1.37 -4.61
C ALA A 36 18.87 -1.29 -3.25
N VAL A 37 18.85 -0.13 -2.58
CA VAL A 37 19.49 0.03 -1.27
C VAL A 37 18.53 -0.21 -0.10
N SER A 38 17.22 -0.28 -0.30
CA SER A 38 16.22 -0.34 0.80
C SER A 38 16.33 -1.58 1.68
N GLY A 39 16.76 -2.72 1.13
CA GLY A 39 16.71 -4.01 1.83
C GLY A 39 15.30 -4.61 1.91
N LEU A 40 14.36 -4.12 1.09
CA LEU A 40 13.00 -4.63 0.93
C LEU A 40 12.87 -5.43 -0.39
N PRO A 41 11.80 -6.24 -0.57
CA PRO A 41 11.57 -6.96 -1.82
C PRO A 41 11.52 -6.03 -3.05
N VAL A 42 12.15 -6.44 -4.14
CA VAL A 42 12.30 -5.64 -5.37
C VAL A 42 11.78 -6.34 -6.64
N ASP A 43 11.22 -7.54 -6.51
CA ASP A 43 10.65 -8.32 -7.62
C ASP A 43 9.48 -7.58 -8.27
N ARG A 44 8.63 -6.95 -7.46
CA ARG A 44 7.50 -6.13 -7.89
C ARG A 44 7.34 -4.95 -6.96
N PHE A 45 7.12 -3.76 -7.53
CA PHE A 45 6.92 -2.54 -6.77
C PHE A 45 5.88 -1.62 -7.44
N CYS A 46 5.37 -0.69 -6.65
CA CYS A 46 4.54 0.43 -7.09
C CYS A 46 5.26 1.74 -6.79
N PHE A 47 5.25 2.66 -7.75
CA PHE A 47 5.72 4.01 -7.53
C PHE A 47 4.52 4.96 -7.45
N GLU A 48 4.31 5.56 -6.29
CA GLU A 48 3.15 6.39 -5.97
C GLU A 48 3.44 7.90 -6.10
N GLY A 49 4.69 8.28 -6.42
CA GLY A 49 5.07 9.68 -6.56
C GLY A 49 4.98 10.45 -5.24
N PHE A 50 4.46 11.67 -5.30
CA PHE A 50 4.27 12.54 -4.13
C PHE A 50 2.85 12.43 -3.60
N LEU A 51 2.71 12.30 -2.29
CA LEU A 51 1.39 12.31 -1.64
C LEU A 51 0.78 13.72 -1.60
N PRO A 52 -0.57 13.83 -1.57
CA PRO A 52 -1.27 15.09 -1.38
C PRO A 52 -0.80 15.88 -0.14
N ARG A 53 -0.80 17.20 -0.26
CA ARG A 53 -0.33 18.09 0.83
C ARG A 53 -1.28 18.07 2.02
N LYS A 54 -2.60 18.04 1.79
CA LYS A 54 -3.61 18.05 2.84
C LYS A 54 -3.69 16.68 3.53
N GLY A 55 -3.66 16.67 4.87
CA GLY A 55 -3.64 15.43 5.65
C GLY A 55 -4.80 14.46 5.36
N GLY A 56 -6.02 14.98 5.15
CA GLY A 56 -7.18 14.15 4.81
C GLY A 56 -7.03 13.42 3.47
N GLU A 57 -6.66 14.15 2.42
CA GLU A 57 -6.40 13.60 1.08
C GLU A 57 -5.20 12.65 1.10
N ARG A 58 -4.16 12.97 1.87
CA ARG A 58 -2.99 12.10 2.07
C ARG A 58 -3.38 10.75 2.64
N ARG A 59 -4.12 10.72 3.75
CA ARG A 59 -4.60 9.48 4.36
C ARG A 59 -5.53 8.71 3.43
N SER A 60 -6.40 9.39 2.68
CA SER A 60 -7.25 8.75 1.67
C SER A 60 -6.40 8.02 0.64
N ARG A 61 -5.38 8.68 0.08
CA ARG A 61 -4.49 8.08 -0.92
C ARG A 61 -3.69 6.91 -0.37
N LEU A 62 -3.22 6.99 0.88
CA LEU A 62 -2.55 5.87 1.55
C LEU A 62 -3.49 4.68 1.74
N ARG A 63 -4.76 4.90 2.13
CA ARG A 63 -5.73 3.81 2.32
C ARG A 63 -6.04 3.05 1.04
N GLU A 64 -5.99 3.69 -0.13
CA GLU A 64 -6.18 3.03 -1.43
C GLU A 64 -5.16 1.91 -1.68
N VAL A 65 -3.99 1.97 -1.04
CA VAL A 65 -2.88 1.02 -1.22
C VAL A 65 -2.50 0.31 0.09
N ALA A 66 -3.32 0.36 1.13
CA ALA A 66 -3.00 -0.24 2.44
C ALA A 66 -2.79 -1.76 2.37
N ASP A 67 -3.55 -2.44 1.51
CA ASP A 67 -3.49 -3.87 1.26
C ASP A 67 -2.59 -4.25 0.08
N GLU A 68 -1.86 -3.29 -0.52
CA GLU A 68 -0.96 -3.55 -1.64
C GLU A 68 0.22 -4.41 -1.17
N ARG A 69 0.38 -5.61 -1.74
CA ARG A 69 1.42 -6.57 -1.37
C ARG A 69 2.79 -6.26 -1.98
N ARG A 70 2.85 -5.42 -3.01
CA ARG A 70 4.11 -4.98 -3.64
C ARG A 70 4.76 -3.90 -2.79
N THR A 71 6.09 -3.81 -2.86
CA THR A 71 6.84 -2.70 -2.25
C THR A 71 6.36 -1.38 -2.82
N LEU A 72 6.12 -0.39 -1.97
CA LEU A 72 5.63 0.93 -2.35
C LEU A 72 6.77 1.95 -2.30
N VAL A 73 6.89 2.83 -3.29
CA VAL A 73 7.92 3.88 -3.33
C VAL A 73 7.28 5.25 -3.48
N TYR A 74 7.69 6.18 -2.62
CA TYR A 74 7.20 7.55 -2.57
C TYR A 74 8.36 8.54 -2.66
N PHE A 75 8.09 9.70 -3.23
CA PHE A 75 8.91 10.88 -3.01
C PHE A 75 8.27 11.75 -1.93
N GLU A 76 9.11 12.44 -1.15
CA GLU A 76 8.61 13.40 -0.18
C GLU A 76 9.57 14.59 -0.01
N ALA A 77 8.99 15.73 0.31
CA ALA A 77 9.74 16.93 0.67
C ALA A 77 10.15 16.86 2.15
N PRO A 78 11.35 17.36 2.51
CA PRO A 78 11.89 17.21 3.86
C PRO A 78 11.00 17.80 4.96
N HIS A 79 10.35 18.93 4.68
CA HIS A 79 9.45 19.63 5.61
C HIS A 79 8.07 18.96 5.77
N ARG A 80 7.84 17.80 5.14
CA ARG A 80 6.60 17.03 5.21
C ARG A 80 6.85 15.58 5.66
N LEU A 81 8.11 15.21 5.90
CA LEU A 81 8.46 13.81 6.11
C LEU A 81 7.81 13.27 7.38
N ASP A 82 7.90 14.02 8.47
CA ASP A 82 7.31 13.71 9.77
C ASP A 82 5.79 13.45 9.66
N ASP A 83 5.04 14.39 9.08
CA ASP A 83 3.60 14.23 8.91
C ASP A 83 3.25 13.06 7.96
N THR A 84 4.13 12.74 7.03
CA THR A 84 3.92 11.67 6.05
C THR A 84 4.17 10.31 6.67
N LEU A 85 5.26 10.16 7.42
CA LEU A 85 5.56 8.94 8.16
C LEU A 85 4.51 8.71 9.24
N ALA A 86 4.05 9.75 9.96
CA ALA A 86 2.96 9.62 10.91
C ALA A 86 1.66 9.11 10.25
N ALA A 87 1.30 9.65 9.07
CA ALA A 87 0.15 9.17 8.33
C ALA A 87 0.33 7.73 7.79
N MET A 88 1.54 7.36 7.38
CA MET A 88 1.86 5.98 6.98
C MET A 88 1.76 5.03 8.18
N THR A 89 2.28 5.40 9.35
CA THR A 89 2.15 4.63 10.60
C THR A 89 0.68 4.39 10.96
N GLU A 90 -0.15 5.44 10.88
CA GLU A 90 -1.59 5.34 11.14
C GLU A 90 -2.30 4.37 10.16
N VAL A 91 -1.96 4.41 8.88
CA VAL A 91 -2.69 3.69 7.83
C VAL A 91 -2.15 2.28 7.56
N PHE A 92 -0.83 2.10 7.55
CA PHE A 92 -0.17 0.84 7.23
C PHE A 92 0.21 0.01 8.46
N GLY A 93 0.16 0.61 9.64
CA GLY A 93 0.57 0.01 10.92
C GLY A 93 2.00 0.39 11.32
N ALA A 94 2.22 0.51 12.64
CA ALA A 94 3.48 0.94 13.23
C ALA A 94 4.68 0.05 12.87
N ASP A 95 4.44 -1.27 12.83
CA ASP A 95 5.46 -2.29 12.60
C ASP A 95 5.82 -2.48 11.12
N ARG A 96 5.12 -1.81 10.19
CA ARG A 96 5.41 -1.96 8.76
C ARG A 96 6.85 -1.53 8.49
N ARG A 97 7.64 -2.39 7.87
CA ARG A 97 9.05 -2.07 7.57
C ARG A 97 9.11 -1.06 6.45
N ALA A 98 10.03 -0.11 6.58
CA ALA A 98 10.31 0.89 5.56
C ALA A 98 11.80 1.27 5.54
N ALA A 99 12.18 2.02 4.52
CA ALA A 99 13.47 2.67 4.38
C ALA A 99 13.27 4.13 3.93
N VAL A 100 13.88 5.08 4.63
CA VAL A 100 13.99 6.47 4.21
C VAL A 100 15.39 6.68 3.62
N CYS A 101 15.44 6.99 2.34
CA CYS A 101 16.67 7.26 1.59
C CYS A 101 16.81 8.77 1.37
N ARG A 102 17.81 9.39 2.00
CA ARG A 102 18.12 10.83 1.88
C ARG A 102 19.34 11.04 1.01
N GLU A 103 19.29 12.08 0.18
CA GLU A 103 20.45 12.61 -0.54
C GLU A 103 21.23 11.53 -1.30
N LEU A 104 20.50 10.59 -1.92
CA LEU A 104 21.09 9.48 -2.68
C LEU A 104 22.13 10.01 -3.69
N THR A 105 23.28 9.34 -3.71
CA THR A 105 24.50 9.59 -4.48
C THR A 105 25.29 10.85 -4.09
N LYS A 106 24.89 11.58 -3.04
CA LYS A 106 25.54 12.83 -2.60
C LYS A 106 26.38 12.61 -1.35
N THR A 107 27.13 13.64 -0.93
CA THR A 107 28.03 13.62 0.25
C THR A 107 27.34 13.20 1.55
N TYR A 108 26.08 13.54 1.72
CA TYR A 108 25.30 13.27 2.93
C TYR A 108 24.25 12.16 2.72
N GLU A 109 24.54 11.21 1.82
CA GLU A 109 23.67 10.05 1.60
C GLU A 109 23.41 9.31 2.93
N GLU A 110 22.14 9.02 3.21
CA GLU A 110 21.71 8.26 4.37
C GLU A 110 20.56 7.33 3.99
N VAL A 111 20.66 6.05 4.35
CA VAL A 111 19.57 5.08 4.20
C VAL A 111 19.22 4.54 5.58
N ARG A 112 18.12 5.03 6.15
CA ARG A 112 17.61 4.59 7.45
C ARG A 112 16.50 3.57 7.25
N ARG A 113 16.58 2.43 7.94
CA ARG A 113 15.63 1.31 7.82
C ARG A 113 15.05 0.99 9.19
N GLY A 114 13.79 0.60 9.23
CA GLY A 114 13.11 0.22 10.46
C GLY A 114 11.59 0.19 10.30
N PRO A 115 10.86 -0.10 11.38
CA PRO A 115 9.42 0.13 11.47
C PRO A 115 9.06 1.59 11.16
N LEU A 116 7.87 1.81 10.62
CA LEU A 116 7.37 3.16 10.32
C LEU A 116 7.34 4.06 11.56
N GLU A 117 7.01 3.50 12.74
CA GLU A 117 7.01 4.27 13.99
C GLU A 117 8.40 4.80 14.36
N GLU A 118 9.44 3.97 14.27
CA GLU A 118 10.82 4.38 14.56
C GLU A 118 11.32 5.44 13.58
N LEU A 119 10.95 5.31 12.31
CA LEU A 119 11.30 6.28 11.28
C LEU A 119 10.56 7.60 11.49
N ALA A 120 9.29 7.57 11.90
CA ALA A 120 8.52 8.76 12.23
C ALA A 120 9.14 9.49 13.42
N ALA A 121 9.51 8.77 14.48
CA ALA A 121 10.19 9.34 15.65
C ALA A 121 11.53 9.97 15.28
N TRP A 122 12.34 9.30 14.44
CA TRP A 122 13.61 9.84 13.97
C TRP A 122 13.44 11.12 13.11
N ALA A 123 12.39 11.18 12.29
CA ALA A 123 12.15 12.33 11.42
C ALA A 123 11.60 13.57 12.17
N ALA A 124 11.16 13.42 13.41
CA ALA A 124 10.49 14.46 14.18
C ALA A 124 11.37 15.70 14.44
N ASP A 125 12.69 15.51 14.57
CA ASP A 125 13.64 16.62 14.75
C ASP A 125 13.96 17.37 13.44
N GLY A 126 13.33 16.93 12.34
CA GLY A 126 13.48 17.51 11.02
C GLY A 126 14.64 16.92 10.23
N VAL A 127 14.41 16.74 8.94
CA VAL A 127 15.39 16.23 7.98
C VAL A 127 15.64 17.25 6.87
N ARG A 128 16.74 17.09 6.15
CA ARG A 128 17.09 17.95 5.01
C ARG A 128 17.43 17.12 3.78
N GLY A 129 17.29 17.76 2.62
CA GLY A 129 17.65 17.19 1.32
C GLY A 129 16.47 16.52 0.63
N GLU A 130 16.79 15.77 -0.42
CA GLU A 130 15.84 15.01 -1.22
C GLU A 130 15.58 13.65 -0.58
N ILE A 131 14.31 13.21 -0.60
CA ILE A 131 13.86 12.04 0.14
C ILE A 131 13.07 11.10 -0.76
N THR A 132 13.46 9.83 -0.72
CA THR A 132 12.67 8.72 -1.26
C THR A 132 12.34 7.75 -0.13
N ILE A 133 11.07 7.41 0.03
CA ILE A 133 10.58 6.48 1.04
C ILE A 133 10.23 5.17 0.33
N VAL A 134 10.74 4.05 0.83
CA VAL A 134 10.39 2.71 0.36
C VAL A 134 9.67 2.00 1.50
N VAL A 135 8.45 1.53 1.28
CA VAL A 135 7.62 0.86 2.29
C VAL A 135 7.37 -0.57 1.86
N GLU A 136 7.53 -1.52 2.79
CA GLU A 136 7.21 -2.92 2.56
C GLU A 136 5.74 -3.07 2.18
N GLY A 137 5.46 -4.00 1.28
CA GLY A 137 4.08 -4.36 0.95
C GLY A 137 3.32 -4.83 2.18
N ALA A 138 1.99 -4.85 2.08
CA ALA A 138 1.15 -5.45 3.08
C ALA A 138 1.59 -6.90 3.32
N PRO A 139 1.69 -7.34 4.60
CA PRO A 139 1.99 -8.72 4.88
C PRO A 139 0.97 -9.60 4.16
N GLU A 140 1.39 -10.79 3.74
CA GLU A 140 0.41 -11.79 3.39
C GLU A 140 -0.42 -12.04 4.65
N THR A 141 -1.67 -11.59 4.65
CA THR A 141 -2.64 -12.05 5.63
C THR A 141 -2.70 -13.54 5.48
N GLY A 142 -2.08 -14.22 6.44
CA GLY A 142 -2.15 -15.65 6.53
C GLY A 142 -3.62 -16.03 6.67
N PRO A 143 -3.96 -17.28 6.31
CA PRO A 143 -5.17 -17.94 6.76
C PRO A 143 -5.79 -17.44 8.07
N GLN A 144 -4.96 -17.29 9.10
CA GLN A 144 -5.36 -17.20 10.50
C GLN A 144 -5.62 -15.77 10.99
N ASP A 145 -5.33 -14.77 10.15
CA ASP A 145 -5.51 -13.35 10.48
C ASP A 145 -6.77 -12.73 9.83
N LEU A 146 -7.58 -13.56 9.15
CA LEU A 146 -8.81 -13.09 8.53
C LEU A 146 -9.93 -13.00 9.57
N GLY A 147 -10.33 -11.76 9.88
CA GLY A 147 -11.48 -11.51 10.74
C GLY A 147 -12.80 -12.07 10.17
N PRO A 148 -13.82 -12.29 11.01
CA PRO A 148 -15.10 -12.88 10.59
C PRO A 148 -15.78 -12.14 9.42
N GLU A 149 -15.67 -10.82 9.38
CA GLU A 149 -16.27 -9.99 8.33
C GLU A 149 -15.67 -10.27 6.94
N GLU A 150 -14.35 -10.45 6.87
CA GLU A 150 -13.65 -10.74 5.61
C GLU A 150 -13.95 -12.16 5.11
N LEU A 151 -14.10 -13.13 6.03
CA LEU A 151 -14.56 -14.48 5.69
C LEU A 151 -15.96 -14.45 5.09
N VAL A 152 -16.87 -13.69 5.70
CA VAL A 152 -18.24 -13.51 5.20
C VAL A 152 -18.26 -12.87 3.82
N ARG A 153 -17.46 -11.81 3.61
CA ARG A 153 -17.34 -11.12 2.32
C ARG A 153 -16.89 -12.07 1.21
N ARG A 154 -15.83 -12.86 1.44
CA ARG A 154 -15.31 -13.82 0.47
C ARG A 154 -16.31 -14.91 0.11
N VAL A 155 -17.06 -15.41 1.10
CA VAL A 155 -18.14 -16.38 0.85
C VAL A 155 -19.23 -15.74 -0.01
N HIS A 156 -19.66 -14.52 0.30
CA HIS A 156 -20.68 -13.82 -0.47
C HIS A 156 -20.31 -13.61 -1.94
N VAL A 157 -19.07 -13.19 -2.23
CA VAL A 157 -18.59 -13.02 -3.61
C VAL A 157 -18.71 -14.30 -4.42
N ARG A 158 -18.43 -15.46 -3.81
CA ARG A 158 -18.57 -16.78 -4.46
C ARG A 158 -20.04 -17.18 -4.65
N GLU A 159 -20.91 -16.87 -3.68
CA GLU A 159 -22.35 -17.09 -3.84
C GLU A 159 -22.94 -16.25 -4.98
N GLU A 160 -22.50 -14.99 -5.12
CA GLU A 160 -22.89 -14.10 -6.23
C GLU A 160 -22.38 -14.62 -7.58
N ALA A 161 -21.24 -15.31 -7.59
CA ALA A 161 -20.73 -16.02 -8.76
C ALA A 161 -21.48 -17.33 -9.08
N GLY A 162 -22.51 -17.68 -8.30
CA GLY A 162 -23.38 -18.84 -8.53
C GLY A 162 -22.96 -20.11 -7.80
N GLU A 163 -21.92 -20.07 -6.96
CA GLU A 163 -21.54 -21.21 -6.12
C GLU A 163 -22.56 -21.42 -5.00
N ARG A 164 -22.85 -22.68 -4.65
CA ARG A 164 -23.72 -22.96 -3.49
C ARG A 164 -22.97 -22.57 -2.22
N ARG A 165 -23.65 -21.98 -1.23
CA ARG A 165 -23.07 -21.60 0.09
C ARG A 165 -22.07 -22.60 0.66
N LYS A 166 -22.41 -23.89 0.61
CA LYS A 166 -21.59 -24.99 1.15
C LYS A 166 -20.27 -25.17 0.40
N GLU A 167 -20.27 -24.93 -0.90
CA GLU A 167 -19.09 -24.97 -1.78
C GLU A 167 -18.26 -23.71 -1.60
N ALA A 168 -18.89 -22.54 -1.57
CA ALA A 168 -18.24 -21.27 -1.29
C ALA A 168 -17.48 -21.29 0.06
N ILE A 169 -18.12 -21.78 1.14
CA ILE A 169 -17.48 -21.95 2.45
C ILE A 169 -16.29 -22.93 2.39
N ALA A 170 -16.41 -24.02 1.62
CA ALA A 170 -15.33 -24.99 1.49
C ALA A 170 -14.13 -24.42 0.72
N ALA A 171 -14.40 -23.64 -0.32
CA ALA A 171 -13.38 -23.03 -1.15
C ALA A 171 -12.66 -21.90 -0.39
N VAL A 172 -13.40 -21.02 0.30
CA VAL A 172 -12.80 -19.99 1.17
C VAL A 172 -11.94 -20.64 2.23
N ALA A 173 -12.43 -21.66 2.95
CA ALA A 173 -11.61 -22.37 3.95
C ALA A 173 -10.32 -22.98 3.38
N ALA A 174 -10.34 -23.48 2.14
CA ALA A 174 -9.15 -24.00 1.48
C ALA A 174 -8.16 -22.90 1.05
N GLU A 175 -8.66 -21.81 0.44
CA GLU A 175 -7.86 -20.66 0.02
C GLU A 175 -7.23 -19.93 1.21
N THR A 176 -7.99 -19.86 2.29
CA THR A 176 -7.59 -19.20 3.52
C THR A 176 -7.08 -20.19 4.53
N GLY A 177 -6.76 -21.45 4.21
CA GLY A 177 -6.16 -22.41 5.15
C GLY A 177 -6.81 -22.54 6.53
N LEU A 178 -8.05 -22.09 6.71
CA LEU A 178 -8.77 -22.05 7.97
C LEU A 178 -9.66 -23.29 8.11
N PRO A 179 -9.97 -23.71 9.35
CA PRO A 179 -10.98 -24.73 9.56
C PRO A 179 -12.31 -24.31 8.91
N LYS A 180 -12.90 -25.19 8.12
CA LYS A 180 -14.21 -24.96 7.47
C LYS A 180 -15.29 -24.50 8.47
N ARG A 181 -15.20 -24.96 9.71
CA ARG A 181 -16.09 -24.60 10.81
C ARG A 181 -16.01 -23.10 11.14
N GLU A 182 -14.83 -22.52 11.12
CA GLU A 182 -14.61 -21.11 11.44
C GLU A 182 -15.24 -20.18 10.41
N VAL A 183 -15.03 -20.49 9.12
CA VAL A 183 -15.70 -19.80 8.00
C VAL A 183 -17.22 -19.95 8.07
N PHE A 184 -17.70 -21.15 8.43
CA PHE A 184 -19.14 -21.40 8.61
C PHE A 184 -19.71 -20.59 9.78
N ASP A 185 -19.04 -20.58 10.93
CA ASP A 185 -19.49 -19.88 12.14
C ASP A 185 -19.55 -18.37 11.89
N ALA A 186 -18.58 -17.80 11.17
CA ALA A 186 -18.61 -16.40 10.73
C ALA A 186 -19.84 -16.07 9.85
N VAL A 187 -20.14 -16.91 8.86
CA VAL A 187 -21.31 -16.75 7.96
C VAL A 187 -22.63 -16.88 8.73
N VAL A 188 -22.72 -17.81 9.68
CA VAL A 188 -23.91 -17.98 10.51
C VAL A 188 -24.09 -16.81 11.47
N ALA A 189 -23.02 -16.33 12.10
CA ALA A 189 -23.05 -15.17 12.98
C ALA A 189 -23.53 -13.91 12.24
N ALA A 190 -23.00 -13.64 11.04
CA ALA A 190 -23.44 -12.52 10.20
C ALA A 190 -24.92 -12.62 9.80
N LYS A 191 -25.40 -13.82 9.42
CA LYS A 191 -26.81 -14.04 9.09
C LYS A 191 -27.74 -13.82 10.30
N ASN A 192 -27.30 -14.21 11.49
CA ASN A 192 -28.06 -14.02 12.71
C ASN A 192 -28.11 -12.53 13.12
N ALA A 193 -26.98 -11.82 13.01
CA ALA A 193 -26.90 -10.38 13.26
C ALA A 193 -27.82 -9.58 12.32
N ALA A 194 -27.86 -9.94 11.03
CA ALA A 194 -28.76 -9.34 10.06
C ALA A 194 -30.26 -9.61 10.35
N ARG A 195 -30.58 -10.69 11.06
CA ARG A 195 -31.95 -11.06 11.44
C ARG A 195 -32.44 -10.38 12.73
N THR A 196 -31.52 -9.83 13.52
CA THR A 196 -31.80 -9.15 14.81
C THR A 196 -31.75 -7.62 14.73
N GLY A 197 -31.69 -7.02 13.53
CA GLY A 197 -31.76 -5.57 13.33
C GLY A 197 -33.06 -4.95 13.84
N PRO A 198 -33.07 -3.66 14.21
CA PRO A 198 -34.11 -3.07 15.06
C PRO A 198 -35.49 -3.12 14.40
N VAL A 199 -36.47 -3.64 15.15
CA VAL A 199 -37.89 -3.41 14.87
C VAL A 199 -38.15 -1.93 15.14
N GLU A 200 -38.31 -1.13 14.10
CA GLU A 200 -38.79 0.25 14.22
C GLU A 200 -40.15 0.24 14.93
N GLY A 201 -40.13 0.69 16.19
CA GLY A 201 -41.32 0.93 16.99
C GLY A 201 -42.01 2.21 16.53
N LYS A 202 -43.33 2.09 16.39
CA LYS A 202 -44.33 3.13 16.10
C LYS A 202 -44.12 4.47 16.79
#